data_AF-A0A661HIL1-F1
#
_entry.id   AF-A0A661HIL1-F1
#
_cell.length_a   1.000
_cell.length_b   1.000
_cell.length_c   1.000
_cell.angle_alpha   90.00
_cell.angle_beta   90.00
_cell.angle_gamma   90.00
#
_symmetry.space_group_name_H-M   'P 1'
#
loop_
_entity.id
_entity.type
_entity.pdbx_description
1 polymer ?
#
loop_
_entity_poly.entity_id
_entity_poly.type
_entity_poly.pdbx_seq_one_letter_code
_entity_poly.pdbx_strand_id
1 'polypeptide(L)'
;MAFTDHFYHGSTRKLIVAFGTIFNNIEIHRKDNTVNTVPLTYASKEKFYLSLKQNKNLDRLSSTILPRMGFIITDVSYDFERKQSSIGKFNAQSLDSLTQKKMFLPVPYDIQLQLSIYSRNMVDGLQILEQIIPFFKPSFNITINELDEMGVIRDIPIILDDI
;
A
#
# COMPACT_ATOMS: atom_id res chain seq x y z
N MET A 1 3.95 14.39 -28.31
CA MET A 1 3.42 13.33 -27.42
C MET A 1 2.64 14.04 -26.32
N ALA A 2 1.32 14.12 -26.47
CA ALA A 2 0.47 14.72 -25.45
C ALA A 2 0.22 13.66 -24.36
N PHE A 3 0.80 13.87 -23.19
CA PHE A 3 0.47 13.11 -21.99
C PHE A 3 -0.86 13.64 -21.44
N THR A 4 -1.97 13.25 -22.04
CA THR A 4 -3.32 13.60 -21.56
C THR A 4 -4.13 12.32 -21.40
N ASP A 5 -4.04 11.70 -20.23
CA ASP A 5 -5.15 11.68 -19.27
C ASP A 5 -4.61 11.07 -17.97
N HIS A 6 -5.18 11.46 -16.84
CA HIS A 6 -4.61 11.27 -15.51
C HIS A 6 -4.32 9.78 -15.19
N PHE A 7 -3.03 9.43 -15.07
CA PHE A 7 -2.50 8.07 -14.82
C PHE A 7 -2.69 7.07 -15.97
N TYR A 8 -1.59 6.71 -16.65
CA TYR A 8 -1.55 5.51 -17.49
C TYR A 8 -1.81 4.28 -16.62
N HIS A 9 -3.01 3.68 -16.75
CA HIS A 9 -3.49 2.46 -16.08
C HIS A 9 -3.50 2.43 -14.54
N GLY A 10 -2.96 3.44 -13.86
CA GLY A 10 -3.02 3.60 -12.41
C GLY A 10 -2.40 2.43 -11.62
N SER A 11 -1.42 1.71 -12.17
CA SER A 11 -0.82 0.51 -11.55
C SER A 11 -0.26 0.79 -10.15
N THR A 12 0.51 1.87 -9.98
CA THR A 12 1.01 2.30 -8.66
C THR A 12 -0.12 2.66 -7.69
N ARG A 13 -1.22 3.27 -8.19
CA ARG A 13 -2.38 3.58 -7.36
C ARG A 13 -3.09 2.30 -6.90
N LYS A 14 -3.28 1.33 -7.81
CA LYS A 14 -3.85 0.02 -7.49
C LYS A 14 -3.00 -0.72 -6.45
N LEU A 15 -1.68 -0.63 -6.55
CA LEU A 15 -0.74 -1.17 -5.56
C LEU A 15 -0.90 -0.53 -4.17
N ILE A 16 -0.93 0.80 -4.09
CA ILE A 16 -1.14 1.53 -2.83
C ILE A 16 -2.48 1.16 -2.20
N VAL A 17 -3.53 1.06 -3.01
CA VAL A 17 -4.87 0.68 -2.54
C VAL A 17 -4.87 -0.78 -2.07
N ALA A 18 -4.27 -1.70 -2.83
CA ALA A 18 -4.16 -3.10 -2.45
C ALA A 18 -3.41 -3.27 -1.12
N PHE A 19 -2.26 -2.60 -0.98
CA PHE A 19 -1.51 -2.56 0.28
C PHE A 19 -2.37 -2.01 1.43
N GLY A 20 -3.06 -0.89 1.19
CA GLY A 20 -3.95 -0.30 2.19
C GLY A 20 -5.08 -1.23 2.63
N THR A 21 -5.67 -1.99 1.70
CA THR A 21 -6.75 -2.95 2.00
C THR A 21 -6.27 -4.11 2.88
N ILE A 22 -5.01 -4.56 2.75
CA ILE A 22 -4.44 -5.64 3.57
C ILE A 22 -4.36 -5.23 5.04
N PHE A 23 -3.90 -4.00 5.30
CA PHE A 23 -3.75 -3.46 6.66
C PHE A 23 -4.98 -2.67 7.13
N ASN A 24 -6.08 -2.73 6.37
CA ASN A 24 -7.35 -2.19 6.81
C ASN A 24 -7.98 -3.14 7.84
N ASN A 25 -8.91 -2.62 8.64
CA ASN A 25 -9.66 -3.42 9.63
C ASN A 25 -8.81 -4.02 10.77
N ILE A 26 -7.66 -3.41 11.10
CA ILE A 26 -6.95 -3.74 12.34
C ILE A 26 -7.72 -3.14 13.52
N GLU A 27 -8.01 -3.96 14.53
CA GLU A 27 -8.80 -3.58 15.69
C GLU A 27 -7.98 -3.68 16.97
N ILE A 28 -8.19 -2.76 17.90
CA ILE A 28 -7.62 -2.83 19.25
C ILE A 28 -8.72 -3.09 20.28
N HIS A 29 -8.42 -3.97 21.23
CA HIS A 29 -9.31 -4.31 22.33
C HIS A 29 -8.81 -3.62 23.60
N ARG A 30 -9.62 -2.69 24.12
CA ARG A 30 -9.37 -2.05 25.41
C ARG A 30 -10.01 -2.84 26.55
N LYS A 31 -9.48 -2.65 27.76
CA LYS A 31 -9.95 -3.33 28.98
C LYS A 31 -11.42 -3.08 29.30
N ASP A 32 -11.97 -1.96 28.84
CA ASP A 32 -13.39 -1.61 28.98
C ASP A 32 -14.30 -2.33 27.97
N ASN A 33 -13.80 -3.39 27.33
CA ASN A 33 -14.48 -4.16 26.28
C ASN A 33 -14.88 -3.32 25.05
N THR A 34 -14.22 -2.17 24.86
CA THR A 34 -14.39 -1.31 23.69
C THR A 34 -13.44 -1.75 22.59
N VAL A 35 -14.00 -1.97 21.40
CA VAL A 35 -13.26 -2.29 20.18
C VAL A 35 -13.11 -0.99 19.39
N ASN A 36 -11.87 -0.62 19.08
CA ASN A 36 -11.60 0.54 18.24
C ASN A 36 -10.85 0.11 16.99
N THR A 37 -11.43 0.36 15.82
CA THR A 37 -10.76 0.16 14.54
C THR A 37 -9.69 1.23 14.33
N VAL A 38 -8.49 0.82 14.00
CA VAL A 38 -7.33 1.70 13.81
C VAL A 38 -7.41 2.31 12.41
N PRO A 39 -7.51 3.66 12.28
CA PRO A 39 -7.57 4.28 10.97
C PRO A 39 -6.23 4.16 10.24
N LEU A 40 -6.27 3.83 8.95
CA LEU A 40 -5.10 3.77 8.07
C LEU A 40 -5.15 4.92 7.05
N THR A 41 -4.02 5.60 6.84
CA THR A 41 -3.92 6.68 5.84
C THR A 41 -2.64 6.63 5.01
N TYR A 42 -2.75 6.96 3.73
CA TYR A 42 -1.59 7.26 2.90
C TYR A 42 -1.17 8.73 3.09
N ALA A 43 -0.08 8.98 3.82
CA ALA A 43 0.41 10.33 4.10
C ALA A 43 1.90 10.31 4.49
N SER A 44 2.61 11.41 4.22
CA SER A 44 3.99 11.56 4.70
C SER A 44 4.03 11.70 6.22
N LYS A 45 5.07 11.10 6.83
CA LYS A 45 5.33 11.16 8.27
C LYS A 45 5.36 12.60 8.80
N GLU A 46 5.99 13.50 8.06
CA GLU A 46 6.08 14.92 8.44
C GLU A 46 4.72 15.60 8.45
N LYS A 47 3.90 15.41 7.40
CA LYS A 47 2.56 15.99 7.33
C LYS A 47 1.67 15.47 8.44
N PHE A 48 1.80 14.18 8.78
CA PHE A 48 1.11 13.59 9.91
C PHE A 48 1.56 14.21 11.25
N TYR A 49 2.86 14.31 11.48
CA TYR A 49 3.41 14.89 12.70
C TYR A 49 3.04 16.38 12.86
N LEU A 50 3.04 17.14 11.78
CA LEU A 50 2.57 18.53 11.77
C LEU A 50 1.08 18.61 12.10
N SER A 51 0.24 17.72 11.57
CA SER A 51 -1.17 17.63 11.92
C SER A 51 -1.35 17.34 13.42
N LEU A 52 -0.59 16.40 13.98
CA LEU A 52 -0.61 16.15 15.43
C LEU A 52 -0.21 17.38 16.24
N LYS A 53 0.84 18.10 15.83
CA LYS A 53 1.33 19.31 16.53
C LYS A 53 0.38 20.50 16.46
N GLN A 54 -0.28 20.70 15.33
CA GLN A 54 -1.19 21.84 15.11
C GLN A 54 -2.45 21.73 15.98
N ASN A 55 -2.89 20.53 16.32
CA ASN A 55 -4.07 20.30 17.15
C ASN A 55 -3.85 20.61 18.65
N LYS A 56 -3.07 21.64 18.99
CA LYS A 56 -2.50 21.97 20.32
C LYS A 56 -3.48 22.16 21.51
N ASN A 57 -4.80 22.03 21.33
CA ASN A 57 -5.81 22.00 22.41
C ASN A 57 -6.08 20.55 22.88
N LEU A 58 -5.03 19.86 23.35
CA LEU A 58 -4.80 18.46 22.96
C LEU A 58 -4.82 17.41 24.09
N ASP A 59 -5.20 17.73 25.32
CA ASP A 59 -5.21 16.70 26.39
C ASP A 59 -6.40 15.74 26.31
N ARG A 60 -7.56 16.18 25.79
CA ARG A 60 -8.75 15.32 25.63
C ARG A 60 -8.91 14.77 24.21
N LEU A 61 -8.47 15.49 23.18
CA LEU A 61 -8.66 15.09 21.78
C LEU A 61 -7.59 14.13 21.27
N SER A 62 -6.35 14.17 21.79
CA SER A 62 -5.29 13.26 21.31
C SER A 62 -5.51 11.80 21.72
N SER A 63 -6.20 11.55 22.84
CA SER A 63 -6.58 10.18 23.25
C SER A 63 -7.65 9.56 22.35
N THR A 64 -8.41 10.38 21.60
CA THR A 64 -9.37 9.90 20.59
C THR A 64 -8.72 9.71 19.22
N ILE A 65 -7.60 10.39 18.94
CA ILE A 65 -6.93 10.39 17.63
C ILE A 65 -5.94 9.22 17.48
N LEU A 66 -5.39 8.70 18.59
CA LEU A 66 -4.45 7.57 18.61
C LEU A 66 -5.12 6.34 19.25
N PRO A 67 -4.86 5.11 18.75
CA PRO A 67 -3.84 4.75 17.77
C PRO A 67 -4.23 5.00 16.31
N ARG A 68 -3.25 5.21 15.45
CA ARG A 68 -3.42 5.39 14.00
C ARG A 68 -2.24 4.81 13.22
N MET A 69 -2.51 4.30 12.02
CA MET A 69 -1.49 3.83 11.10
C MET A 69 -1.39 4.75 9.88
N GLY A 70 -0.18 4.88 9.35
CA GLY A 70 0.03 5.55 8.08
C GLY A 70 1.14 4.89 7.27
N PHE A 71 1.02 4.94 5.95
CA PHE A 71 2.03 4.37 5.07
C PHE A 71 2.38 5.30 3.92
N ILE A 72 3.58 5.13 3.39
CA ILE A 72 4.16 5.97 2.33
C ILE A 72 5.15 5.16 1.51
N ILE A 73 5.28 5.48 0.21
CA ILE A 73 6.37 5.01 -0.63
C ILE A 73 7.65 5.74 -0.25
N THR A 74 8.68 5.01 0.15
CA THR A 74 10.00 5.56 0.49
C THR A 74 10.94 5.56 -0.71
N ASP A 75 10.92 4.49 -1.51
CA ASP A 75 11.79 4.33 -2.65
C ASP A 75 11.13 3.50 -3.77
N VAL A 76 11.60 3.72 -5.00
CA VAL A 76 11.24 2.92 -6.18
C VAL A 76 12.52 2.65 -6.95
N SER A 77 12.95 1.38 -6.96
CA SER A 77 14.18 0.94 -7.61
C SER A 77 13.89 -0.06 -8.72
N TYR A 78 14.77 -0.09 -9.73
CA TYR A 78 14.66 -1.03 -10.83
C TYR A 78 15.40 -2.33 -10.51
N ASP A 79 14.73 -3.47 -10.68
CA ASP A 79 15.35 -4.78 -10.48
C ASP A 79 16.03 -5.25 -11.79
N PHE A 80 17.36 -5.22 -11.78
CA PHE A 80 18.19 -5.62 -12.92
C PHE A 80 18.20 -7.14 -13.16
N GLU A 81 17.95 -7.96 -12.13
CA GLU A 81 17.95 -9.43 -12.24
C GLU A 81 16.71 -9.91 -13.00
N ARG A 82 15.56 -9.23 -12.84
CA ARG A 82 14.30 -9.56 -13.54
C ARG A 82 14.17 -8.93 -14.92
N LYS A 83 15.26 -8.39 -15.49
CA LYS A 83 15.25 -7.71 -16.80
C LYS A 83 14.78 -8.64 -17.91
N GLN A 84 13.59 -8.38 -18.45
CA GLN A 84 13.19 -8.92 -19.75
C GLN A 84 13.82 -8.10 -20.89
N SER A 85 14.07 -8.75 -22.03
CA SER A 85 14.51 -8.08 -23.26
C SER A 85 13.54 -6.94 -23.61
N SER A 86 14.07 -5.71 -23.71
CA SER A 86 13.29 -4.48 -23.98
C SER A 86 12.59 -4.48 -25.36
N ILE A 87 12.88 -5.47 -26.21
CA ILE A 87 12.43 -5.54 -27.60
C ILE A 87 11.29 -6.56 -27.71
N GLY A 88 10.12 -6.18 -27.19
CA GLY A 88 8.89 -6.94 -27.40
C GLY A 88 7.68 -6.06 -27.17
N LYS A 89 6.89 -5.82 -28.22
CA LYS A 89 5.52 -5.33 -28.07
C LYS A 89 4.64 -6.57 -28.15
N PHE A 90 3.89 -6.85 -27.10
CA PHE A 90 2.90 -7.93 -27.16
C PHE A 90 1.57 -7.34 -27.63
N ASN A 91 0.94 -8.01 -28.59
CA ASN A 91 -0.42 -7.69 -29.01
C ASN A 91 -1.35 -8.49 -28.11
N ALA A 92 -1.87 -7.87 -27.06
CA ALA A 92 -2.89 -8.53 -26.24
C ALA A 92 -4.28 -8.17 -26.79
N GLN A 93 -5.12 -9.20 -26.89
CA GLN A 93 -6.47 -9.10 -27.43
C GLN A 93 -7.37 -8.50 -26.35
N SER A 94 -8.11 -7.44 -26.69
CA SER A 94 -9.07 -6.83 -25.78
C SER A 94 -10.21 -7.81 -25.51
N LEU A 95 -10.66 -7.94 -24.24
CA LEU A 95 -11.78 -8.82 -23.88
C LEU A 95 -13.09 -8.46 -24.61
N ASP A 96 -13.25 -7.17 -24.93
CA ASP A 96 -14.51 -6.60 -25.47
C ASP A 96 -14.47 -6.25 -26.96
N SER A 97 -13.34 -6.45 -27.66
CA SER A 97 -13.22 -6.04 -29.07
C SER A 97 -12.19 -6.85 -29.84
N LEU A 98 -12.48 -7.12 -31.13
CA LEU A 98 -11.53 -7.69 -32.10
C LEU A 98 -10.32 -6.78 -32.39
N THR A 99 -10.20 -5.63 -31.70
CA THR A 99 -9.07 -4.72 -31.80
C THR A 99 -7.92 -5.17 -30.89
N GLN A 100 -6.75 -5.37 -31.50
CA GLN A 100 -5.52 -5.67 -30.78
C GLN A 100 -4.99 -4.38 -30.13
N LYS A 101 -4.90 -4.34 -28.80
CA LYS A 101 -4.25 -3.25 -28.07
C LYS A 101 -2.76 -3.57 -27.95
N LYS A 102 -1.91 -2.65 -28.43
CA LYS A 102 -0.45 -2.77 -28.32
C LYS A 102 -0.02 -2.34 -26.93
N MET A 103 0.66 -3.23 -26.23
CA MET A 103 1.22 -2.95 -24.91
C MET A 103 2.73 -3.11 -24.89
N PHE A 104 3.36 -2.32 -24.04
CA PHE A 104 4.77 -2.51 -23.68
C PHE A 104 4.88 -3.66 -22.67
N LEU A 105 5.99 -4.39 -22.73
CA LEU A 105 6.32 -5.36 -21.70
C LEU A 105 6.45 -4.64 -20.34
N PRO A 106 5.96 -5.25 -19.25
CA PRO A 106 6.09 -4.69 -17.92
C PRO A 106 7.56 -4.64 -17.52
N VAL A 107 7.93 -3.54 -16.86
CA VAL A 107 9.28 -3.33 -16.34
C VAL A 107 9.27 -3.70 -14.85
N PRO A 108 10.20 -4.54 -14.37
CA PRO A 108 10.25 -4.92 -12.96
C PRO A 108 10.77 -3.76 -12.11
N TYR A 109 9.92 -3.22 -11.25
CA TYR A 109 10.30 -2.26 -10.21
C TYR A 109 10.03 -2.85 -8.83
N ASP A 110 10.95 -2.60 -7.91
CA ASP A 110 10.77 -2.81 -6.48
C ASP A 110 10.30 -1.51 -5.85
N ILE A 111 9.23 -1.57 -5.06
CA ILE A 111 8.65 -0.40 -4.38
C ILE A 111 8.78 -0.64 -2.89
N GLN A 112 9.52 0.24 -2.22
CA GLN A 112 9.64 0.21 -0.78
C GLN A 112 8.53 1.05 -0.15
N LEU A 113 7.82 0.44 0.79
CA LEU A 113 6.73 1.04 1.54
C LEU A 113 7.09 1.04 3.01
N GLN A 114 6.95 2.19 3.67
CA GLN A 114 7.10 2.29 5.11
C GLN A 114 5.72 2.38 5.76
N LEU A 115 5.36 1.38 6.56
CA LEU A 115 4.19 1.40 7.45
C LEU A 115 4.62 1.93 8.82
N SER A 116 3.95 2.98 9.29
CA SER A 116 4.19 3.62 10.58
C SER A 116 2.97 3.46 11.49
N ILE A 117 3.19 2.95 12.69
CA ILE A 117 2.17 2.82 13.74
C ILE A 117 2.40 3.92 14.78
N TYR A 118 1.39 4.72 15.05
CA TYR A 118 1.42 5.76 16.08
C TYR A 118 0.43 5.41 17.17
N SER A 119 0.93 5.20 18.38
CA SER A 119 0.13 4.91 19.57
C SER A 119 0.62 5.71 20.76
N ARG A 120 -0.32 6.06 21.67
CA ARG A 120 0.00 6.63 22.98
C ARG A 120 0.36 5.56 24.00
N ASN A 121 -0.35 4.42 23.96
CA ASN A 121 -0.13 3.30 24.87
C ASN A 121 0.71 2.23 24.19
N MET A 122 1.67 1.67 24.91
CA MET A 122 2.50 0.58 24.39
C MET A 122 1.67 -0.67 24.07
N VAL A 123 0.67 -0.99 24.91
CA VAL A 123 -0.21 -2.15 24.72
C VAL A 123 -0.98 -2.06 23.41
N ASP A 124 -1.57 -0.90 23.10
CA ASP A 124 -2.30 -0.68 21.84
C ASP A 124 -1.36 -0.83 20.62
N GLY A 125 -0.11 -0.38 20.73
CA GLY A 125 0.90 -0.55 19.68
C GLY A 125 1.31 -2.01 19.47
N LEU A 126 1.48 -2.76 20.56
CA LEU A 126 1.80 -4.20 20.50
C LEU A 126 0.66 -5.02 19.90
N GLN A 127 -0.60 -4.73 20.26
CA GLN A 127 -1.75 -5.42 19.66
C GLN A 127 -1.83 -5.24 18.14
N ILE A 128 -1.51 -4.04 17.63
CA ILE A 128 -1.46 -3.77 16.19
C ILE A 128 -0.31 -4.55 15.54
N LEU A 129 0.87 -4.50 16.15
CA LEU A 129 2.07 -5.16 15.64
C LEU A 129 1.90 -6.69 15.59
N GLU A 130 1.33 -7.29 16.63
CA GLU A 130 1.05 -8.73 16.69
C GLU A 130 -0.01 -9.18 15.67
N GLN A 131 -0.89 -8.28 15.22
CA GLN A 131 -1.80 -8.57 14.11
C GLN A 131 -1.11 -8.51 12.75
N ILE A 132 0.01 -7.80 12.60
CA ILE A 132 0.69 -7.61 11.31
C ILE A 132 1.77 -8.66 11.09
N ILE A 133 2.68 -8.83 12.05
CA ILE A 133 3.90 -9.64 11.87
C ILE A 133 3.61 -11.10 11.46
N PRO A 134 2.63 -11.82 12.03
CA PRO A 134 2.41 -13.24 11.71
C PRO A 134 2.03 -13.53 10.25
N PHE A 135 1.55 -12.52 9.51
CA PHE A 135 1.22 -12.65 8.09
C PHE A 135 2.46 -12.73 7.18
N PHE A 136 3.60 -12.22 7.63
CA PHE A 136 4.84 -12.22 6.88
C PHE A 136 5.67 -13.46 7.19
N LYS A 137 5.76 -14.38 6.22
CA LYS A 137 6.56 -15.60 6.33
C LYS A 137 7.39 -15.87 5.07
N PRO A 138 8.63 -15.37 4.96
CA PRO A 138 9.09 -13.97 5.02
C PRO A 138 8.45 -13.04 3.96
N SER A 139 7.63 -13.58 3.07
CA SER A 139 6.87 -12.84 2.06
C SER A 139 5.39 -13.17 2.14
N PHE A 140 4.55 -12.19 1.82
CA PHE A 140 3.10 -12.33 1.69
C PHE A 140 2.71 -11.99 0.25
N ASN A 141 2.14 -12.96 -0.47
CA ASN A 141 1.81 -12.77 -1.88
C ASN A 141 0.39 -12.25 -2.03
N ILE A 142 0.22 -11.21 -2.87
CA ILE A 142 -1.09 -10.70 -3.26
C ILE A 142 -1.28 -10.79 -4.76
N THR A 143 -2.52 -11.06 -5.16
CA THR A 143 -2.92 -11.06 -6.57
C THR A 143 -3.66 -9.77 -6.86
N ILE A 144 -3.16 -8.96 -7.79
CA ILE A 144 -3.81 -7.73 -8.24
C ILE A 144 -4.23 -7.85 -9.71
N ASN A 145 -5.41 -7.30 -10.03
CA ASN A 145 -5.79 -7.09 -11.43
C ASN A 145 -5.22 -5.75 -11.92
N GLU A 146 -4.08 -5.81 -12.61
CA GLU A 146 -3.36 -4.61 -13.03
C GLU A 146 -4.13 -3.90 -14.16
N LEU A 147 -4.69 -4.66 -15.10
CA LEU A 147 -5.39 -4.13 -16.28
C LEU A 147 -6.70 -4.87 -16.51
N ASP A 148 -7.79 -4.27 -16.03
CA ASP A 148 -9.13 -4.86 -16.11
C ASP A 148 -9.57 -5.03 -17.57
N GLU A 149 -9.23 -4.08 -18.45
CA GLU A 149 -9.57 -4.11 -19.89
C GLU A 149 -8.94 -5.29 -20.66
N MET A 150 -7.87 -5.87 -20.11
CA MET A 150 -7.05 -6.89 -20.77
C MET A 150 -6.86 -8.16 -19.92
N GLY A 151 -7.51 -8.22 -18.75
CA GLY A 151 -7.48 -9.37 -17.85
C GLY A 151 -6.08 -9.69 -17.31
N VAL A 152 -5.19 -8.69 -17.19
CA VAL A 152 -3.82 -8.93 -16.74
C VAL A 152 -3.79 -9.03 -15.22
N ILE A 153 -3.79 -10.28 -14.74
CA ILE A 153 -3.64 -10.63 -13.33
C ILE A 153 -2.16 -10.78 -13.02
N ARG A 154 -1.70 -10.17 -11.92
CA ARG A 154 -0.32 -10.24 -11.46
C ARG A 154 -0.26 -10.62 -9.99
N ASP A 155 0.58 -11.60 -9.69
CA ASP A 155 0.98 -11.94 -8.33
C ASP A 155 2.20 -11.11 -7.92
N ILE A 156 2.11 -10.48 -6.76
CA ILE A 156 3.12 -9.55 -6.24
C ILE A 156 3.49 -10.00 -4.83
N PRO A 157 4.76 -10.39 -4.60
CA PRO A 157 5.25 -10.69 -3.27
C PRO A 157 5.50 -9.38 -2.50
N ILE A 158 4.95 -9.28 -1.30
CA ILE A 158 5.27 -8.24 -0.32
C ILE A 158 6.26 -8.85 0.67
N ILE A 159 7.46 -8.30 0.75
CA ILE A 159 8.52 -8.78 1.63
C ILE A 159 8.65 -7.79 2.79
N LEU A 160 8.76 -8.32 4.01
CA LEU A 160 9.06 -7.49 5.18
C LEU A 160 10.58 -7.36 5.29
N ASP A 161 11.11 -6.17 4.97
CA ASP A 161 12.55 -5.91 5.00
C ASP A 161 13.06 -5.59 6.42
N ASP A 162 12.40 -4.65 7.12
CA ASP A 162 12.82 -4.14 8.43
C ASP A 162 11.60 -3.66 9.27
N ILE A 163 11.78 -3.54 10.60
CA ILE A 163 10.73 -3.15 11.57
C ILE A 163 11.15 -1.92 12.40
#